data_AF-A0A7Y2PJG7-F1
#
_entry.id   AF-A0A7Y2PJG7-F1
#
_cell.length_a   1.000
_cell.length_b   1.000
_cell.length_c   1.000
_cell.angle_alpha   90.00
_cell.angle_beta   90.00
_cell.angle_gamma   90.00
#
_symmetry.space_group_name_H-M   'P 1'
#
loop_
_entity.id
_entity.type
_entity.pdbx_description
1 polymer ?
#
loop_
_entity_poly.entity_id
_entity_poly.type
_entity_poly.pdbx_seq_one_letter_code
_entity_poly.pdbx_strand_id
1 'polypeptide(L)'
;TAGRGRKGGSLLGAGILGALSGLLVGPCMTAPLAGALLYIAQSGNAVQGGLVLFVMGLGIGVPLLLLVTVGSRFLPKPGAWMNLMKGLFGFLFLGTALLLVRPVLDESLWVGLWGVLLVLVACSLWQQAQTFLRARMLFSPLSLQAGLWGSLLLVGAAGGGSDLWQPLQVYTAKTVAGSSATTAHDAFITIKDPASLERELASAKEQGQWVLFDYYADWCVSCKVMEKQVFAKPQVMQALEGVRLLRLDVTADNVASRELLSRYQVPGPPSFIWIGPDGAERRGQRITGEVNAETFLNNWNATRELL
;
A
#
# COMPACT_ATOMS: atom_id res chain seq x y z
N THR A 1 31.82 20.48 -13.31
CA THR A 1 31.64 21.91 -13.64
C THR A 1 30.18 22.28 -13.49
N ALA A 2 29.80 22.91 -12.36
CA ALA A 2 28.46 23.50 -12.21
C ALA A 2 28.52 24.65 -11.20
N GLY A 3 28.33 25.88 -11.67
CA GLY A 3 27.76 26.96 -10.85
C GLY A 3 28.69 28.00 -10.22
N ARG A 4 29.76 28.46 -10.88
CA ARG A 4 30.37 29.76 -10.55
C ARG A 4 29.64 30.85 -11.36
N GLY A 5 28.71 31.58 -10.76
CA GLY A 5 28.18 32.80 -11.40
C GLY A 5 26.75 33.27 -11.13
N ARG A 6 26.11 32.97 -9.99
CA ARG A 6 24.87 33.68 -9.61
C ARG A 6 25.06 34.49 -8.32
N LYS A 7 25.27 35.80 -8.52
CA LYS A 7 25.12 36.84 -7.50
C LYS A 7 23.63 37.05 -7.22
N GLY A 8 23.27 37.24 -5.95
CA GLY A 8 22.02 37.89 -5.53
C GLY A 8 20.86 36.95 -5.21
N GLY A 9 20.53 36.85 -3.93
CA GLY A 9 19.32 36.20 -3.43
C GLY A 9 18.07 36.86 -3.99
N SER A 10 17.44 36.17 -4.94
CA SER A 10 16.06 36.45 -5.32
C SER A 10 15.17 35.66 -4.35
N LEU A 11 14.39 36.37 -3.52
CA LEU A 11 13.30 35.82 -2.71
C LEU A 11 12.36 34.92 -3.53
N LEU A 12 12.22 35.24 -4.83
CA LEU A 12 11.46 34.45 -5.79
C LEU A 12 12.11 33.07 -6.03
N GLY A 13 13.43 33.00 -6.13
CA GLY A 13 14.16 31.73 -6.31
C GLY A 13 14.07 30.82 -5.08
N ALA A 14 14.15 31.40 -3.87
CA ALA A 14 13.93 30.67 -2.62
C ALA A 14 12.47 30.20 -2.50
N GLY A 15 11.50 31.04 -2.89
CA GLY A 15 10.08 30.69 -2.92
C GLY A 15 9.76 29.55 -3.88
N ILE A 16 10.30 29.58 -5.11
CA ILE A 16 10.09 28.52 -6.11
C ILE A 16 10.73 27.20 -5.66
N LEU A 17 11.93 27.24 -5.07
CA LEU A 17 12.55 26.03 -4.51
C LEU A 17 11.74 25.46 -3.34
N GLY A 18 11.23 26.33 -2.47
CA GLY A 18 10.37 25.94 -1.35
C GLY A 18 9.07 25.31 -1.81
N ALA A 19 8.42 25.91 -2.83
CA ALA A 19 7.18 25.40 -3.40
C ALA A 19 7.38 24.03 -4.08
N LEU A 20 8.45 23.88 -4.87
CA LEU A 20 8.79 22.60 -5.50
C LEU A 20 9.12 21.52 -4.45
N SER A 21 9.83 21.88 -3.39
CA SER A 21 10.14 20.96 -2.29
C SER A 21 8.88 20.55 -1.52
N GLY A 22 7.95 21.48 -1.28
CA GLY A 22 6.67 21.18 -0.62
C GLY A 22 5.79 20.25 -1.45
N LEU A 23 5.71 20.50 -2.78
CA LEU A 23 4.96 19.66 -3.71
C LEU A 23 5.49 18.21 -3.72
N LEU A 24 6.81 18.06 -3.70
CA LEU A 24 7.49 16.78 -3.71
C LEU A 24 7.39 16.01 -2.38
N VAL A 25 7.26 16.71 -1.24
CA VAL A 25 7.10 16.11 0.10
C VAL A 25 5.65 15.72 0.39
N GLY A 26 4.67 16.32 -0.32
CA GLY A 26 3.25 15.99 -0.23
C GLY A 26 2.93 14.49 -0.17
N PRO A 27 3.41 13.65 -1.12
CA PRO A 27 3.13 12.22 -1.13
C PRO A 27 3.79 11.40 -0.01
N CYS A 28 4.78 11.94 0.74
CA CYS A 28 5.34 11.25 1.91
C CYS A 28 4.65 11.62 3.23
N MET A 29 3.93 12.74 3.26
CA MET A 29 3.21 13.23 4.44
C MET A 29 1.74 12.79 4.47
N THR A 30 1.22 12.20 3.39
CA THR A 30 -0.17 11.73 3.27
C THR A 30 -0.53 10.66 4.28
N ALA A 31 0.33 9.66 4.54
CA ALA A 31 0.04 8.62 5.53
C ALA A 31 0.01 9.14 6.98
N PRO A 32 0.98 9.96 7.45
CA PRO A 32 0.89 10.62 8.75
C PRO A 32 -0.33 11.55 8.88
N LEU A 33 -0.67 12.30 7.82
CA LEU A 33 -1.84 13.17 7.81
C LEU A 33 -3.15 12.38 7.85
N ALA A 34 -3.25 11.26 7.13
CA ALA A 34 -4.41 10.38 7.18
C ALA A 34 -4.61 9.81 8.60
N GLY A 35 -3.53 9.39 9.26
CA GLY A 35 -3.58 8.95 10.66
C GLY A 35 -4.05 10.04 11.62
N ALA A 36 -3.55 11.28 11.45
CA ALA A 36 -3.97 12.42 12.26
C ALA A 36 -5.45 12.79 12.01
N LEU A 37 -5.90 12.76 10.75
CA LEU A 37 -7.29 13.04 10.38
C LEU A 37 -8.26 11.99 10.93
N LEU A 38 -7.88 10.71 10.90
CA LEU A 38 -8.66 9.62 11.50
C LEU A 38 -8.76 9.77 13.03
N TYR A 39 -7.67 10.19 13.69
CA TYR A 39 -7.68 10.47 15.12
C TYR A 39 -8.58 11.66 15.49
N ILE A 40 -8.58 12.72 14.67
CA ILE A 40 -9.45 13.89 14.86
C ILE A 40 -10.93 13.51 14.64
N ALA A 41 -11.21 12.66 13.66
CA ALA A 41 -12.56 12.16 13.39
C ALA A 41 -13.15 11.37 14.58
N GLN A 42 -12.30 10.64 15.33
CA GLN A 42 -12.74 9.92 16.54
C GLN A 42 -12.84 10.82 17.79
N SER A 43 -12.02 11.87 17.90
CA SER A 43 -11.91 12.67 19.13
C SER A 43 -12.78 13.93 19.17
N GLY A 44 -13.32 14.40 18.03
CA GLY A 44 -14.34 15.46 17.95
C GLY A 44 -13.90 16.86 18.42
N ASN A 45 -12.67 17.02 18.92
CA ASN A 45 -12.14 18.27 19.49
C ASN A 45 -11.11 18.93 18.55
N ALA A 46 -11.54 19.97 17.84
CA ALA A 46 -10.73 20.70 16.86
C ALA A 46 -9.45 21.33 17.45
N VAL A 47 -9.48 21.72 18.73
CA VAL A 47 -8.32 22.33 19.42
C VAL A 47 -7.17 21.34 19.58
N GLN A 48 -7.48 20.06 19.81
CA GLN A 48 -6.48 19.00 19.98
C GLN A 48 -5.81 18.65 18.64
N GLY A 49 -6.58 18.61 17.56
CA GLY A 49 -6.05 18.46 16.20
C GLY A 49 -5.11 19.60 15.81
N GLY A 50 -5.46 20.85 16.15
CA GLY A 50 -4.61 22.02 15.93
C GLY A 50 -3.27 21.92 16.67
N LEU A 51 -3.28 21.49 17.93
CA LEU A 51 -2.07 21.29 18.73
C LEU A 51 -1.17 20.19 18.15
N VAL A 52 -1.73 19.07 17.72
CA VAL A 52 -0.95 17.96 17.11
C VAL A 52 -0.29 18.41 15.80
N LEU A 53 -1.02 19.11 14.93
CA LEU A 53 -0.46 19.66 13.69
C LEU A 53 0.66 20.68 13.98
N PHE A 54 0.50 21.50 15.01
CA PHE A 54 1.49 22.49 15.41
C PHE A 54 2.78 21.83 15.94
N VAL A 55 2.65 20.81 16.79
CA VAL A 55 3.79 20.04 17.31
C VAL A 55 4.52 19.28 16.21
N MET A 56 3.80 18.72 15.23
CA MET A 56 4.41 18.01 14.10
C MET A 56 5.16 18.96 13.16
N GLY A 57 4.60 20.15 12.90
CA GLY A 57 5.28 21.22 12.16
C GLY A 57 6.55 21.69 12.87
N LEU A 58 6.48 21.90 14.19
CA LEU A 58 7.65 22.22 15.02
C LEU A 58 8.67 21.07 15.01
N GLY A 59 8.23 19.82 15.10
CA GLY A 59 9.10 18.64 15.13
C GLY A 59 9.95 18.47 13.87
N ILE A 60 9.43 18.81 12.68
CA ILE A 60 10.17 18.74 11.41
C ILE A 60 11.01 20.03 11.19
N GLY A 61 10.51 21.18 11.63
CA GLY A 61 11.21 22.47 11.49
C GLY A 61 12.41 22.63 12.43
N VAL A 62 12.32 22.11 13.65
CA VAL A 62 13.37 22.24 14.68
C VAL A 62 14.70 21.60 14.26
N PRO A 63 14.74 20.36 13.72
CA PRO A 63 15.97 19.77 13.20
C PRO A 63 16.59 20.57 12.06
N LEU A 64 15.78 21.14 11.16
CA LEU A 64 16.28 21.99 10.06
C LEU A 64 16.86 23.30 10.59
N LEU A 65 16.18 23.95 11.53
CA LEU A 65 16.66 25.16 12.19
C LEU A 65 17.96 24.90 12.96
N LEU A 66 18.04 23.77 13.66
CA LEU A 66 19.21 23.33 14.41
C LEU A 66 20.37 22.99 13.48
N LEU A 67 20.09 22.38 12.33
CA LEU A 67 21.11 22.05 11.33
C LEU A 67 21.62 23.31 10.61
N VAL A 68 20.78 24.32 10.37
CA VAL A 68 21.22 25.61 9.80
C VAL A 68 22.05 26.42 10.80
N THR A 69 21.66 26.43 12.08
CA THR A 69 22.39 27.16 13.12
C THR A 69 23.72 26.50 13.49
N VAL A 70 23.75 25.17 13.62
CA VAL A 70 24.95 24.39 13.96
C VAL A 70 25.82 24.09 12.73
N GLY A 71 25.23 24.02 11.53
CA GLY A 71 25.91 23.64 10.29
C GLY A 71 27.03 24.59 9.88
N SER A 72 26.93 25.90 10.21
CA SER A 72 28.00 26.87 9.92
C SER A 72 29.32 26.54 10.64
N ARG A 73 29.26 25.82 11.78
CA ARG A 73 30.43 25.44 12.59
C ARG A 73 30.92 24.02 12.33
N PHE A 74 30.08 23.17 11.74
CA PHE A 74 30.32 21.73 11.63
C PHE A 74 30.33 21.19 10.19
N LEU A 75 30.18 22.02 9.14
CA LEU A 75 30.27 21.53 7.77
C LEU A 75 31.74 21.28 7.35
N PRO A 76 32.21 20.01 7.24
CA PRO A 76 33.44 19.71 6.54
C PRO A 76 33.31 20.09 5.06
N LYS A 77 34.44 20.40 4.41
CA LYS A 77 34.50 20.87 3.02
C LYS A 77 33.56 20.07 2.10
N PRO A 78 32.75 20.73 1.26
CA PRO A 78 31.85 20.05 0.33
C PRO A 78 32.66 19.12 -0.57
N GLY A 79 32.49 17.82 -0.35
CA GLY A 79 33.22 16.76 -1.03
C GLY A 79 32.35 15.51 -1.12
N ALA A 80 32.94 14.34 -0.85
CA ALA A 80 32.29 13.04 -1.02
C ALA A 80 30.95 12.88 -0.27
N TRP A 81 30.82 13.49 0.92
CA TRP A 81 29.59 13.42 1.73
C TRP A 81 28.37 14.06 1.05
N MET A 82 28.57 15.11 0.24
CA MET A 82 27.46 15.76 -0.47
C MET A 82 26.96 14.93 -1.65
N ASN A 83 27.83 14.13 -2.28
CA ASN A 83 27.41 13.18 -3.31
C ASN A 83 26.67 11.97 -2.73
N LEU A 84 27.04 11.52 -1.53
CA LEU A 84 26.29 10.50 -0.79
C LEU A 84 24.87 10.98 -0.45
N MET A 85 24.75 12.20 0.08
CA MET A 85 23.44 12.80 0.42
C MET A 85 22.57 13.02 -0.83
N LYS A 86 23.14 13.50 -1.94
CA LYS A 86 22.41 13.61 -3.21
C LYS A 86 21.94 12.26 -3.74
N GLY A 87 22.76 11.21 -3.60
CA GLY A 87 22.37 9.84 -3.92
C GLY A 87 21.17 9.41 -3.09
N LEU A 88 21.24 9.54 -1.76
CA LEU A 88 20.17 9.17 -0.84
C LEU A 88 18.84 9.87 -1.17
N PHE A 89 18.86 11.18 -1.40
CA PHE A 89 17.66 11.93 -1.79
C PHE A 89 17.11 11.51 -3.16
N GLY A 90 17.99 11.22 -4.12
CA GLY A 90 17.57 10.70 -5.42
C GLY A 90 16.87 9.34 -5.32
N PHE A 91 17.38 8.43 -4.49
CA PHE A 91 16.77 7.12 -4.27
C PHE A 91 15.45 7.20 -3.51
N LEU A 92 15.34 8.09 -2.52
CA LEU A 92 14.09 8.35 -1.83
C LEU A 92 12.99 8.83 -2.80
N PHE A 93 13.34 9.72 -3.73
CA PHE A 93 12.43 10.17 -4.79
C PHE A 93 12.01 9.06 -5.73
N LEU A 94 12.96 8.23 -6.15
CA LEU A 94 12.69 7.12 -7.05
C LEU A 94 11.79 6.05 -6.40
N GLY A 95 11.99 5.75 -5.12
CA GLY A 95 11.10 4.88 -4.35
C GLY A 95 9.67 5.43 -4.24
N THR A 96 9.54 6.75 -4.06
CA THR A 96 8.24 7.43 -4.00
C THR A 96 7.54 7.45 -5.36
N ALA A 97 8.31 7.67 -6.44
CA ALA A 97 7.80 7.60 -7.81
C ALA A 97 7.27 6.19 -8.11
N LEU A 98 7.97 5.13 -7.66
CA LEU A 98 7.45 3.77 -7.77
C LEU A 98 6.14 3.61 -7.00
N LEU A 99 6.05 4.08 -5.74
CA LEU A 99 4.81 3.99 -4.95
C LEU A 99 3.59 4.59 -5.68
N LEU A 100 3.77 5.68 -6.43
CA LEU A 100 2.71 6.29 -7.24
C LEU A 100 2.34 5.49 -8.49
N VAL A 101 3.25 4.64 -8.98
CA VAL A 101 3.03 3.76 -10.13
C VAL A 101 2.27 2.48 -9.72
N ARG A 102 2.19 2.18 -8.42
CA ARG A 102 1.51 0.99 -7.86
C ARG A 102 0.06 0.80 -8.31
N PRO A 103 -0.77 1.85 -8.38
CA PRO A 103 -2.16 1.70 -8.76
C PRO A 103 -2.38 1.44 -10.25
N VAL A 104 -1.32 1.54 -11.08
CA VAL A 104 -1.43 1.55 -12.56
C VAL A 104 -0.80 0.31 -13.21
N LEU A 105 -0.03 -0.52 -12.49
CA LEU A 105 0.68 -1.68 -13.06
C LEU A 105 0.29 -3.01 -12.39
N ASP A 106 0.01 -4.02 -13.23
CA ASP A 106 -0.19 -5.44 -12.87
C ASP A 106 0.91 -5.99 -11.94
N GLU A 107 0.53 -6.90 -11.02
CA GLU A 107 1.34 -7.39 -9.89
C GLU A 107 2.71 -7.95 -10.31
N SER A 108 2.85 -8.52 -11.52
CA SER A 108 4.11 -9.08 -12.00
C SER A 108 5.14 -8.04 -12.45
N LEU A 109 4.70 -6.89 -13.00
CA LEU A 109 5.60 -5.82 -13.44
C LEU A 109 6.12 -5.01 -12.24
N TRP A 110 5.35 -4.97 -11.15
CA TRP A 110 5.71 -4.31 -9.89
C TRP A 110 7.00 -4.86 -9.28
N VAL A 111 7.14 -6.19 -9.24
CA VAL A 111 8.33 -6.86 -8.68
C VAL A 111 9.55 -6.68 -9.60
N GLY A 112 9.34 -6.68 -10.92
CA GLY A 112 10.39 -6.40 -11.91
C GLY A 112 10.97 -4.99 -11.76
N LEU A 113 10.12 -3.98 -11.56
CA LEU A 113 10.57 -2.59 -11.38
C LEU A 113 11.34 -2.40 -10.07
N TRP A 114 10.92 -3.05 -8.99
CA TRP A 114 11.65 -3.06 -7.71
C TRP A 114 13.00 -3.75 -7.82
N GLY A 115 13.09 -4.85 -8.59
CA GLY A 115 14.34 -5.54 -8.88
C GLY A 115 15.33 -4.67 -9.64
N VAL A 116 14.88 -4.00 -10.71
CA VAL A 116 15.70 -3.07 -11.49
C VAL A 116 16.18 -1.89 -10.63
N LEU A 117 15.31 -1.35 -9.76
CA LEU A 117 15.66 -0.26 -8.86
C LEU A 117 16.71 -0.68 -7.82
N LEU A 118 16.59 -1.86 -7.22
CA LEU A 118 17.58 -2.42 -6.30
C LEU A 118 18.94 -2.70 -6.98
N VAL A 119 18.92 -3.14 -8.25
CA VAL A 119 20.15 -3.32 -9.04
C VAL A 119 20.81 -1.98 -9.36
N LEU A 120 20.02 -0.97 -9.73
CA LEU A 120 20.54 0.40 -9.94
C LEU A 120 21.11 1.00 -8.65
N VAL A 121 20.47 0.75 -7.50
CA VAL A 121 20.99 1.11 -6.17
C VAL A 121 22.33 0.42 -5.91
N ALA A 122 22.42 -0.90 -6.11
CA ALA A 122 23.64 -1.67 -5.91
C ALA A 122 24.78 -1.21 -6.84
N CYS A 123 24.50 -0.94 -8.12
CA CYS A 123 25.47 -0.41 -9.07
C CYS A 123 25.96 0.99 -8.70
N SER A 124 25.08 1.87 -8.22
CA SER A 124 25.46 3.22 -7.82
C SER A 124 26.36 3.25 -6.57
N LEU A 125 26.07 2.37 -5.59
CA LEU A 125 26.88 2.19 -4.40
C LEU A 125 28.23 1.56 -4.74
N TRP A 126 28.25 0.61 -5.69
CA TRP A 126 29.48 0.02 -6.21
C TRP A 126 30.36 1.06 -6.91
N GLN A 127 29.76 1.92 -7.75
CA GLN A 127 30.48 2.97 -8.46
C GLN A 127 30.99 4.09 -7.52
N GLN A 128 30.25 4.39 -6.46
CA GLN A 128 30.67 5.35 -5.43
C GLN A 128 31.75 4.75 -4.50
N ALA A 129 31.72 3.45 -4.23
CA ALA A 129 32.76 2.72 -3.48
C ALA A 129 34.11 2.67 -4.23
N GLN A 130 34.10 2.67 -5.56
CA GLN A 130 35.31 2.71 -6.39
C GLN A 130 36.10 4.04 -6.24
N THR A 131 35.44 5.14 -5.88
CA THR A 131 36.11 6.44 -5.71
C THR A 131 36.86 6.63 -4.38
N PHE A 132 36.68 5.76 -3.39
CA PHE A 132 37.35 5.84 -2.07
C PHE A 132 37.94 4.48 -1.65
N LEU A 133 39.27 4.32 -1.76
CA LEU A 133 39.99 3.09 -1.34
C LEU A 133 39.72 2.67 0.12
N ARG A 134 39.40 3.63 1.03
CA ARG A 134 39.08 3.38 2.45
C ARG A 134 37.60 3.05 2.72
N ALA A 135 36.66 3.47 1.86
CA ALA A 135 35.25 3.11 2.00
C ALA A 135 34.97 1.67 1.53
N ARG A 136 35.87 1.13 0.69
CA ARG A 136 35.87 -0.26 0.21
C ARG A 136 35.94 -1.29 1.35
N MET A 137 36.53 -0.98 2.50
CA MET A 137 36.71 -1.97 3.57
C MET A 137 35.51 -2.07 4.52
N LEU A 138 34.72 -1.01 4.67
CA LEU A 138 33.54 -0.97 5.54
C LEU A 138 32.22 -1.25 4.81
N PHE A 139 32.10 -0.86 3.54
CA PHE A 139 30.83 -1.00 2.78
C PHE A 139 30.79 -2.20 1.82
N SER A 140 31.91 -2.91 1.63
CA SER A 140 31.98 -4.10 0.76
C SER A 140 31.08 -5.27 1.20
N PRO A 141 31.03 -5.68 2.49
CA PRO A 141 30.15 -6.79 2.88
C PRO A 141 28.67 -6.40 2.76
N LEU A 142 28.32 -5.17 3.12
CA LEU A 142 26.93 -4.68 3.08
C LEU A 142 26.43 -4.49 1.63
N SER A 143 27.30 -4.05 0.71
CA SER A 143 27.02 -3.97 -0.73
C SER A 143 26.87 -5.34 -1.37
N LEU A 144 27.68 -6.32 -0.98
CA LEU A 144 27.57 -7.70 -1.46
C LEU A 144 26.30 -8.36 -0.93
N GLN A 145 25.94 -8.13 0.33
CA GLN A 145 24.75 -8.71 0.94
C GLN A 145 23.46 -8.11 0.36
N ALA A 146 23.45 -6.79 0.09
CA ALA A 146 22.36 -6.12 -0.62
C ALA A 146 22.26 -6.53 -2.11
N GLY A 147 23.40 -6.71 -2.81
CA GLY A 147 23.42 -7.18 -4.19
C GLY A 147 23.01 -8.66 -4.33
N LEU A 148 23.40 -9.50 -3.37
CA LEU A 148 23.00 -10.90 -3.30
C LEU A 148 21.50 -11.01 -3.00
N TRP A 149 20.97 -10.22 -2.06
CA TRP A 149 19.53 -10.16 -1.79
C TRP A 149 18.72 -9.59 -2.98
N GLY A 150 19.24 -8.55 -3.65
CA GLY A 150 18.59 -7.96 -4.83
C GLY A 150 18.56 -8.90 -6.04
N SER A 151 19.62 -9.68 -6.27
CA SER A 151 19.62 -10.72 -7.31
C SER A 151 18.72 -11.90 -6.95
N LEU A 152 18.63 -12.29 -5.67
CA LEU A 152 17.68 -13.31 -5.20
C LEU A 152 16.21 -12.88 -5.42
N LEU A 153 15.90 -11.61 -5.20
CA LEU A 153 14.58 -11.04 -5.46
C LEU A 153 14.25 -10.97 -6.97
N LEU A 154 15.24 -10.65 -7.81
CA LEU A 154 15.10 -10.65 -9.27
C LEU A 154 14.80 -12.04 -9.84
N VAL A 155 15.44 -13.07 -9.28
CA VAL A 155 15.18 -14.48 -9.64
C VAL A 155 13.81 -14.94 -9.13
N GLY A 156 13.38 -14.53 -7.93
CA GLY A 156 12.02 -14.79 -7.44
C GLY A 156 10.92 -14.08 -8.22
N ALA A 157 11.19 -12.88 -8.73
CA ALA A 157 10.29 -12.11 -9.59
C ALA A 157 10.09 -12.78 -10.96
N ALA A 158 11.17 -13.30 -11.55
CA ALA A 158 11.11 -14.09 -12.78
C ALA A 158 10.32 -15.40 -12.60
N GLY A 159 10.23 -15.89 -11.36
CA GLY A 159 9.37 -17.00 -10.96
C GLY A 159 7.89 -16.64 -10.76
N GLY A 160 7.50 -15.37 -10.77
CA GLY A 160 6.11 -14.96 -10.52
C GLY A 160 5.70 -14.92 -9.05
N GLY A 161 6.67 -14.83 -8.12
CA GLY A 161 6.39 -14.75 -6.69
C GLY A 161 5.85 -13.37 -6.28
N SER A 162 4.70 -13.36 -5.60
CA SER A 162 4.01 -12.13 -5.14
C SER A 162 4.46 -11.63 -3.76
N ASP A 163 5.32 -12.36 -3.04
CA ASP A 163 5.72 -12.03 -1.68
C ASP A 163 7.19 -11.56 -1.56
N LEU A 164 7.38 -10.31 -1.12
CA LEU A 164 8.69 -9.66 -0.91
C LEU A 164 9.60 -10.38 0.10
N TRP A 165 9.05 -11.24 0.96
CA TRP A 165 9.79 -11.90 2.04
C TRP A 165 10.19 -13.34 1.74
N GLN A 166 9.68 -13.96 0.67
CA GLN A 166 9.98 -15.36 0.33
C GLN A 166 10.09 -15.59 -1.19
N PRO A 167 11.13 -15.05 -1.85
CA PRO A 167 11.30 -15.15 -3.31
C PRO A 167 11.50 -16.58 -3.84
N LEU A 168 11.76 -17.58 -2.99
CA LEU A 168 12.01 -18.96 -3.42
C LEU A 168 10.80 -19.89 -3.38
N GLN A 169 9.64 -19.50 -2.82
CA GLN A 169 8.50 -20.43 -2.71
C GLN A 169 8.00 -20.96 -4.06
N VAL A 170 8.17 -20.20 -5.13
CA VAL A 170 7.77 -20.62 -6.49
C VAL A 170 8.61 -21.81 -6.99
N TYR A 171 9.84 -21.96 -6.50
CA TYR A 171 10.72 -23.08 -6.87
C TYR A 171 10.64 -24.25 -5.88
N THR A 172 10.18 -24.04 -4.64
CA THR A 172 9.97 -25.12 -3.66
C THR A 172 8.63 -25.86 -3.85
N ALA A 173 7.68 -25.29 -4.58
CA ALA A 173 6.33 -25.85 -4.77
C ALA A 173 6.24 -27.01 -5.79
N LYS A 174 7.35 -27.48 -6.40
CA LYS A 174 7.31 -28.60 -7.36
C LYS A 174 7.53 -30.00 -6.73
N THR A 175 7.70 -30.10 -5.41
CA THR A 175 7.93 -31.39 -4.72
C THR A 175 7.13 -31.55 -3.42
N VAL A 176 5.87 -31.13 -3.38
CA VAL A 176 4.86 -31.74 -2.48
C VAL A 176 3.53 -31.77 -3.21
N ALA A 177 3.32 -32.81 -4.02
CA ALA A 177 1.98 -33.19 -4.44
C ALA A 177 1.23 -33.71 -3.21
N GLY A 178 0.20 -33.00 -2.75
CA GLY A 178 -0.72 -33.51 -1.73
C GLY A 178 -1.28 -32.49 -0.75
N SER A 179 -2.01 -31.49 -1.24
CA SER A 179 -3.27 -30.97 -0.65
C SER A 179 -3.54 -29.59 -1.24
N SER A 180 -4.47 -29.52 -2.19
CA SER A 180 -5.14 -28.27 -2.52
C SER A 180 -5.95 -27.86 -1.29
N ALA A 181 -5.34 -27.08 -0.40
CA ALA A 181 -6.11 -26.22 0.48
C ALA A 181 -6.82 -25.23 -0.44
N THR A 182 -8.14 -25.31 -0.54
CA THR A 182 -8.99 -24.33 -1.21
C THR A 182 -8.58 -22.97 -0.69
N THR A 183 -7.83 -22.22 -1.50
CA THR A 183 -7.38 -20.90 -1.09
C THR A 183 -8.65 -20.05 -1.01
N ALA A 184 -8.81 -19.21 0.03
CA ALA A 184 -10.01 -18.39 0.19
C ALA A 184 -10.37 -17.61 -1.09
N HIS A 185 -9.36 -17.33 -1.93
CA HIS A 185 -9.50 -16.71 -3.23
C HIS A 185 -10.36 -17.46 -4.25
N ASP A 186 -10.43 -18.81 -4.20
CA ASP A 186 -11.27 -19.63 -5.08
C ASP A 186 -12.73 -19.68 -4.63
N ALA A 187 -13.03 -19.31 -3.38
CA ALA A 187 -14.38 -19.34 -2.85
C ALA A 187 -15.23 -18.14 -3.29
N PHE A 188 -14.59 -17.04 -3.71
CA PHE A 188 -15.27 -15.83 -4.16
C PHE A 188 -15.47 -15.82 -5.68
N ILE A 189 -16.70 -15.58 -6.10
CA ILE A 189 -17.02 -15.36 -7.52
C ILE A 189 -16.79 -13.88 -7.83
N THR A 190 -15.83 -13.61 -8.72
CA THR A 190 -15.51 -12.23 -9.12
C THR A 190 -16.47 -11.73 -10.20
N ILE A 191 -17.06 -10.57 -9.95
CA ILE A 191 -18.08 -9.90 -10.76
C ILE A 191 -17.58 -8.50 -11.09
N LYS A 192 -17.56 -8.16 -12.38
CA LYS A 192 -17.11 -6.86 -12.89
C LYS A 192 -18.25 -6.01 -13.46
N ASP A 193 -19.39 -6.63 -13.70
CA ASP A 193 -20.50 -6.03 -14.43
C ASP A 193 -21.83 -6.17 -13.66
N PRO A 194 -22.68 -5.11 -13.64
CA PRO A 194 -23.97 -5.14 -12.96
C PRO A 194 -24.90 -6.27 -13.45
N ALA A 195 -24.81 -6.63 -14.73
CA ALA A 195 -25.65 -7.68 -15.30
C ALA A 195 -25.29 -9.10 -14.80
N SER A 196 -24.01 -9.37 -14.50
CA SER A 196 -23.63 -10.63 -13.83
C SER A 196 -24.04 -10.63 -12.37
N LEU A 197 -23.98 -9.48 -11.68
CA LEU A 197 -24.50 -9.35 -10.32
C LEU A 197 -25.98 -9.72 -10.21
N GLU A 198 -26.83 -9.20 -11.11
CA GLU A 198 -28.26 -9.52 -11.09
C GLU A 198 -28.53 -11.01 -11.27
N ARG A 199 -27.79 -11.67 -12.17
CA ARG A 199 -27.95 -13.10 -12.42
C ARG A 199 -27.59 -13.94 -11.19
N GLU A 200 -26.50 -13.59 -10.53
CA GLU A 200 -26.06 -14.27 -9.31
C GLU A 200 -27.01 -14.03 -8.13
N LEU A 201 -27.52 -12.80 -7.99
CA LEU A 201 -28.54 -12.47 -6.99
C LEU A 201 -29.86 -13.24 -7.23
N ALA A 202 -30.31 -13.33 -8.48
CA ALA A 202 -31.52 -14.08 -8.83
C ALA A 202 -31.35 -15.57 -8.48
N SER A 203 -30.22 -16.16 -8.85
CA SER A 203 -29.89 -17.55 -8.50
C SER A 203 -29.84 -17.78 -6.98
N ALA A 204 -29.22 -16.87 -6.23
CA ALA A 204 -29.13 -17.01 -4.78
C ALA A 204 -30.50 -16.89 -4.10
N LYS A 205 -31.37 -16.00 -4.61
CA LYS A 205 -32.74 -15.83 -4.13
C LYS A 205 -33.60 -17.07 -4.38
N GLU A 206 -33.48 -17.69 -5.55
CA GLU A 206 -34.17 -18.96 -5.86
C GLU A 206 -33.75 -20.10 -4.93
N GLN A 207 -32.48 -20.11 -4.52
CA GLN A 207 -31.93 -21.10 -3.60
C GLN A 207 -32.14 -20.75 -2.12
N GLY A 208 -32.72 -19.58 -1.81
CA GLY A 208 -32.89 -19.10 -0.44
C GLY A 208 -31.56 -18.96 0.32
N GLN A 209 -30.47 -18.64 -0.38
CA GLN A 209 -29.14 -18.54 0.19
C GLN A 209 -28.81 -17.11 0.60
N TRP A 210 -28.00 -16.98 1.65
CA TRP A 210 -27.38 -15.70 2.00
C TRP A 210 -26.32 -15.33 0.97
N VAL A 211 -26.18 -14.03 0.70
CA VAL A 211 -25.13 -13.51 -0.18
C VAL A 211 -24.28 -12.49 0.57
N LEU A 212 -22.96 -12.69 0.53
CA LEU A 212 -21.99 -11.70 0.98
C LEU A 212 -21.40 -10.99 -0.22
N PHE A 213 -21.51 -9.67 -0.26
CA PHE A 213 -20.77 -8.84 -1.20
C PHE A 213 -19.48 -8.36 -0.57
N ASP A 214 -18.38 -8.60 -1.27
CA ASP A 214 -17.04 -8.06 -0.98
C ASP A 214 -16.70 -7.03 -2.06
N TYR A 215 -16.78 -5.74 -1.74
CA TYR A 215 -16.30 -4.68 -2.65
C TYR A 215 -14.78 -4.62 -2.58
N TYR A 216 -14.13 -5.03 -3.67
CA TYR A 216 -12.69 -5.18 -3.77
C TYR A 216 -12.10 -4.25 -4.84
N ALA A 217 -10.86 -3.81 -4.60
CA ALA A 217 -10.03 -3.17 -5.62
C ALA A 217 -8.54 -3.48 -5.41
N ASP A 218 -7.77 -3.60 -6.49
CA ASP A 218 -6.33 -3.94 -6.38
C ASP A 218 -5.50 -2.85 -5.69
N TRP A 219 -5.94 -1.59 -5.79
CA TRP A 219 -5.32 -0.45 -5.13
C TRP A 219 -5.67 -0.35 -3.64
N CYS A 220 -6.63 -1.14 -3.16
CA CYS A 220 -7.10 -1.14 -1.77
C CYS A 220 -6.22 -2.03 -0.88
N VAL A 221 -5.32 -1.40 -0.11
CA VAL A 221 -4.43 -2.12 0.82
C VAL A 221 -5.22 -2.89 1.88
N SER A 222 -6.25 -2.26 2.47
CA SER A 222 -7.09 -2.89 3.50
C SER A 222 -7.87 -4.10 2.98
N CYS A 223 -8.20 -4.15 1.70
CA CYS A 223 -8.85 -5.30 1.08
C CYS A 223 -7.92 -6.52 1.10
N LYS A 224 -6.65 -6.32 0.72
CA LYS A 224 -5.61 -7.38 0.79
C LYS A 224 -5.31 -7.81 2.23
N VAL A 225 -5.38 -6.89 3.18
CA VAL A 225 -5.23 -7.21 4.62
C VAL A 225 -6.39 -8.08 5.09
N MET A 226 -7.63 -7.73 4.77
CA MET A 226 -8.83 -8.54 5.09
C MET A 226 -8.73 -9.96 4.53
N GLU A 227 -8.30 -10.13 3.28
CA GLU A 227 -8.09 -11.46 2.69
C GLU A 227 -7.08 -12.30 3.47
N LYS A 228 -5.92 -11.72 3.78
CA LYS A 228 -4.83 -12.43 4.47
C LYS A 228 -5.10 -12.66 5.95
N GLN A 229 -5.87 -11.80 6.63
CA GLN A 229 -6.05 -11.86 8.08
C GLN A 229 -7.43 -12.36 8.52
N VAL A 230 -8.46 -12.20 7.69
CA VAL A 230 -9.84 -12.60 8.00
C VAL A 230 -10.24 -13.81 7.18
N PHE A 231 -10.26 -13.70 5.85
CA PHE A 231 -10.73 -14.79 4.98
C PHE A 231 -9.76 -15.97 4.89
N ALA A 232 -8.47 -15.77 5.19
CA ALA A 232 -7.52 -16.87 5.31
C ALA A 232 -7.75 -17.76 6.55
N LYS A 233 -8.55 -17.32 7.54
CA LYS A 233 -8.79 -18.11 8.75
C LYS A 233 -9.86 -19.18 8.48
N PRO A 234 -9.58 -20.47 8.78
CA PRO A 234 -10.55 -21.55 8.55
C PRO A 234 -11.89 -21.35 9.26
N GLN A 235 -11.86 -20.77 10.45
CA GLN A 235 -13.07 -20.48 11.26
C GLN A 235 -14.05 -19.55 10.53
N VAL A 236 -13.52 -18.56 9.78
CA VAL A 236 -14.34 -17.62 9.01
C VAL A 236 -14.94 -18.33 7.80
N MET A 237 -14.12 -19.06 7.04
CA MET A 237 -14.58 -19.79 5.86
C MET A 237 -15.61 -20.86 6.22
N GLN A 238 -15.44 -21.56 7.34
CA GLN A 238 -16.39 -22.54 7.83
C GLN A 238 -17.72 -21.90 8.24
N ALA A 239 -17.68 -20.72 8.88
CA ALA A 239 -18.89 -19.98 9.23
C ALA A 239 -19.67 -19.46 8.00
N LEU A 240 -18.98 -19.30 6.88
CA LEU A 240 -19.54 -18.89 5.59
C LEU A 240 -19.96 -20.07 4.70
N GLU A 241 -19.88 -21.31 5.18
CA GLU A 241 -20.42 -22.46 4.44
C GLU A 241 -21.91 -22.29 4.18
N GLY A 242 -22.31 -22.45 2.91
CA GLY A 242 -23.69 -22.22 2.46
C GLY A 242 -24.05 -20.76 2.16
N VAL A 243 -23.10 -19.83 2.31
CA VAL A 243 -23.24 -18.43 1.86
C VAL A 243 -22.64 -18.29 0.46
N ARG A 244 -23.35 -17.58 -0.44
CA ARG A 244 -22.83 -17.20 -1.75
C ARG A 244 -21.88 -16.02 -1.58
N LEU A 245 -20.59 -16.24 -1.84
CA LEU A 245 -19.56 -15.20 -1.72
C LEU A 245 -19.31 -14.54 -3.08
N LEU A 246 -19.73 -13.28 -3.22
CA LEU A 246 -19.59 -12.51 -4.45
C LEU A 246 -18.61 -11.36 -4.23
N ARG A 247 -17.57 -11.29 -5.06
CA ARG A 247 -16.60 -10.21 -5.06
C ARG A 247 -16.91 -9.24 -6.18
N LEU A 248 -17.17 -7.99 -5.83
CA LEU A 248 -17.42 -6.91 -6.77
C LEU A 248 -16.09 -6.19 -7.02
N ASP A 249 -15.49 -6.43 -8.18
CA ASP A 249 -14.22 -5.80 -8.57
C ASP A 249 -14.49 -4.41 -9.15
N VAL A 250 -14.10 -3.39 -8.37
CA VAL A 250 -14.21 -1.97 -8.72
C VAL A 250 -12.83 -1.34 -8.93
N THR A 251 -11.84 -2.13 -9.35
CA THR A 251 -10.47 -1.66 -9.59
C THR A 251 -10.42 -0.61 -10.71
N ALA A 252 -11.19 -0.80 -11.78
CA ALA A 252 -11.24 0.13 -12.90
C ALA A 252 -12.24 1.27 -12.67
N ASP A 253 -11.86 2.51 -12.99
CA ASP A 253 -12.79 3.65 -12.99
C ASP A 253 -13.64 3.68 -14.27
N ASN A 254 -14.56 2.72 -14.39
CA ASN A 254 -15.48 2.62 -15.53
C ASN A 254 -16.95 2.85 -15.09
N VAL A 255 -17.86 2.92 -16.07
CA VAL A 255 -19.30 3.13 -15.79
C VAL A 255 -19.88 1.98 -14.98
N ALA A 256 -19.47 0.74 -15.24
CA ALA A 256 -19.95 -0.45 -14.53
C ALA A 256 -19.57 -0.44 -13.04
N SER A 257 -18.33 -0.11 -12.70
CA SER A 257 -17.84 -0.02 -11.32
C SER A 257 -18.51 1.13 -10.56
N ARG A 258 -18.76 2.28 -11.22
CA ARG A 258 -19.55 3.37 -10.65
C ARG A 258 -21.01 2.99 -10.39
N GLU A 259 -21.63 2.26 -11.32
CA GLU A 259 -22.98 1.72 -11.15
C GLU A 259 -23.05 0.79 -9.92
N LEU A 260 -22.12 -0.16 -9.81
CA LEU A 260 -22.02 -1.10 -8.68
C LEU A 260 -21.92 -0.39 -7.33
N LEU A 261 -21.05 0.63 -7.22
CA LEU A 261 -20.89 1.43 -5.99
C LEU A 261 -22.13 2.27 -5.67
N SER A 262 -22.72 2.91 -6.69
CA SER A 262 -23.86 3.81 -6.51
C SER A 262 -25.13 3.07 -6.10
N ARG A 263 -25.34 1.85 -6.60
CA ARG A 263 -26.54 1.05 -6.34
C ARG A 263 -26.78 0.82 -4.85
N TYR A 264 -25.71 0.49 -4.12
CA TYR A 264 -25.77 0.29 -2.68
C TYR A 264 -25.20 1.47 -1.89
N GLN A 265 -24.93 2.61 -2.54
CA GLN A 265 -24.38 3.82 -1.91
C GLN A 265 -23.13 3.50 -1.07
N VAL A 266 -22.22 2.72 -1.64
CA VAL A 266 -20.97 2.33 -0.98
C VAL A 266 -19.93 3.42 -1.25
N PRO A 267 -19.34 4.05 -0.22
CA PRO A 267 -18.37 5.13 -0.39
C PRO A 267 -17.04 4.64 -1.00
N GLY A 268 -16.70 3.36 -0.80
CA GLY A 268 -15.52 2.74 -1.39
C GLY A 268 -15.16 1.39 -0.74
N PRO A 269 -14.20 0.65 -1.33
CA PRO A 269 -13.66 -0.57 -0.77
C PRO A 269 -12.68 -0.30 0.41
N PRO A 270 -12.50 -1.23 1.37
CA PRO A 270 -13.26 -2.47 1.53
C PRO A 270 -14.63 -2.17 2.16
N SER A 271 -15.67 -2.74 1.58
CA SER A 271 -17.02 -2.70 2.14
C SER A 271 -17.69 -4.05 1.96
N PHE A 272 -18.34 -4.53 3.02
CA PHE A 272 -19.04 -5.80 3.03
C PHE A 272 -20.52 -5.60 3.26
N ILE A 273 -21.34 -6.20 2.40
CA ILE A 273 -22.80 -6.10 2.47
C ILE A 273 -23.42 -7.48 2.55
N TRP A 274 -24.36 -7.64 3.48
CA TRP A 274 -25.17 -8.85 3.61
C TRP A 274 -26.50 -8.68 2.89
N ILE A 275 -26.77 -9.60 1.95
CA ILE A 275 -28.09 -9.75 1.32
C ILE A 275 -28.73 -11.01 1.89
N GLY A 276 -29.93 -10.83 2.45
CA GLY A 276 -30.72 -11.92 3.01
C GLY A 276 -31.28 -12.86 1.94
N PRO A 277 -31.79 -14.03 2.36
CA PRO A 277 -32.43 -14.99 1.46
C PRO A 277 -33.71 -14.43 0.81
N ASP A 278 -34.29 -13.39 1.39
CA ASP A 278 -35.38 -12.59 0.83
C ASP A 278 -34.95 -11.68 -0.34
N GLY A 279 -33.63 -11.54 -0.56
CA GLY A 279 -33.04 -10.63 -1.53
C GLY A 279 -32.95 -9.19 -1.02
N ALA A 280 -33.23 -8.95 0.27
CA ALA A 280 -33.17 -7.63 0.89
C ALA A 280 -31.81 -7.38 1.55
N GLU A 281 -31.34 -6.14 1.47
CA GLU A 281 -30.08 -5.72 2.09
C GLU A 281 -30.21 -5.51 3.61
N ARG A 282 -29.33 -6.12 4.41
CA ARG A 282 -29.22 -5.87 5.85
C ARG A 282 -28.32 -4.67 6.12
N ARG A 283 -28.81 -3.46 5.79
CA ARG A 283 -28.04 -2.20 5.91
C ARG A 283 -27.42 -1.96 7.28
N GLY A 284 -28.11 -2.34 8.36
CA GLY A 284 -27.61 -2.18 9.73
C GLY A 284 -26.40 -3.04 10.08
N GLN A 285 -26.11 -4.07 9.29
CA GLN A 285 -24.98 -4.99 9.50
C GLN A 285 -23.85 -4.79 8.48
N ARG A 286 -23.90 -3.71 7.68
CA ARG A 286 -22.84 -3.38 6.73
C ARG A 286 -21.52 -3.11 7.47
N ILE A 287 -20.43 -3.68 6.98
CA ILE A 287 -19.09 -3.40 7.47
C ILE A 287 -18.41 -2.48 6.45
N THR A 288 -17.98 -1.30 6.88
CA THR A 288 -17.19 -0.37 6.06
C THR A 288 -15.81 -0.22 6.68
N GLY A 289 -14.76 -0.58 5.92
CA GLY A 289 -13.38 -0.56 6.38
C GLY A 289 -12.87 -1.92 6.86
N GLU A 290 -11.65 -1.89 7.40
CA GLU A 290 -10.93 -3.07 7.88
C GLU A 290 -11.43 -3.47 9.27
N VAL A 291 -11.70 -4.76 9.47
CA VAL A 291 -12.11 -5.33 10.75
C VAL A 291 -11.34 -6.62 11.05
N ASN A 292 -11.20 -6.96 12.32
CA ASN A 292 -10.60 -8.23 12.70
C ASN A 292 -11.59 -9.39 12.51
N ALA A 293 -11.05 -10.61 12.42
CA ALA A 293 -11.86 -11.82 12.17
C ALA A 293 -12.95 -12.06 13.23
N GLU A 294 -12.68 -11.76 14.50
CA GLU A 294 -13.66 -11.91 15.59
C GLU A 294 -14.84 -10.94 15.40
N THR A 295 -14.55 -9.68 15.05
CA THR A 295 -15.58 -8.68 14.77
C THR A 295 -16.41 -9.06 13.56
N PHE A 296 -15.78 -9.59 12.51
CA PHE A 296 -16.47 -10.09 11.32
C PHE A 296 -17.43 -11.26 11.66
N LEU A 297 -16.94 -12.24 12.44
CA LEU A 297 -17.77 -13.38 12.86
C LEU A 297 -18.93 -12.96 13.76
N ASN A 298 -18.70 -12.04 14.70
CA ASN A 298 -19.75 -11.53 15.57
C ASN A 298 -20.84 -10.79 14.78
N ASN A 299 -20.44 -9.98 13.79
CA ASN A 299 -21.37 -9.32 12.88
C ASN A 299 -22.16 -10.34 12.04
N TRP A 300 -21.50 -11.39 11.55
CA TRP A 300 -22.18 -12.45 10.81
C TRP A 300 -23.22 -13.20 11.67
N ASN A 301 -22.84 -13.58 12.89
CA ASN A 301 -23.76 -14.25 13.82
C ASN A 301 -24.96 -13.37 14.15
N ALA A 302 -24.75 -12.09 14.47
CA ALA A 302 -25.82 -11.14 14.73
C ALA A 302 -26.73 -10.94 13.50
N THR A 303 -26.18 -11.01 12.28
CA THR A 303 -26.95 -10.89 11.05
C THR A 303 -27.89 -12.08 10.85
N ARG A 304 -27.44 -13.30 11.19
CA ARG A 304 -28.25 -14.52 11.10
C ARG A 304 -29.38 -14.57 12.12
N GLU A 305 -29.18 -14.00 13.30
CA GLU A 305 -30.19 -13.95 14.37
C GLU A 305 -31.32 -12.95 14.10
N LEU A 306 -31.18 -12.08 13.11
CA LEU A 306 -32.20 -11.11 12.69
C LEU A 306 -33.22 -11.68 11.68
N LEU A 307 -33.13 -12.96 11.34
CA LEU A 307 -34.14 -13.73 10.59
C LEU A 307 -35.23 -14.26 11.53
#